data_AF-A0A7J6ID14-F1
#
_entry.id   AF-A0A7J6ID14-F1
#
_cell.length_a   1.000
_cell.length_b   1.000
_cell.length_c   1.000
_cell.angle_alpha   90.00
_cell.angle_beta   90.00
_cell.angle_gamma   90.00
#
_symmetry.space_group_name_H-M   'P 1'
#
loop_
_entity.id
_entity.type
_entity.pdbx_description
1 polymer ?
#
loop_
_entity_poly.entity_id
_entity_poly.type
_entity_poly.pdbx_seq_one_letter_code
_entity_poly.pdbx_strand_id
1 'polypeptide(L)'
;MKPIRNLFHVAWQGNFEAWVQDPLHVRPIAHAIWDPHFGQPAVEAFTRGGALGPVNIAYSGVYQWWYTIGLRTNGDLYNGAMNRDIEEYPERHLGNRSDSISVRSV
;
A
#
# COMPACT_ATOMS: atom_id res chain seq x y z
N MET A 1 0.61 -0.33 13.99
CA MET A 1 0.28 -0.04 12.58
C MET A 1 0.99 -1.11 11.74
N LYS A 2 0.29 -1.97 11.00
CA LYS A 2 0.97 -3.00 10.18
C LYS A 2 1.63 -2.33 8.95
N PRO A 3 2.96 -2.35 8.80
CA PRO A 3 3.69 -1.55 7.81
C PRO A 3 3.37 -1.92 6.35
N ILE A 4 3.09 -3.19 6.07
CA ILE A 4 2.76 -3.73 4.72
C ILE A 4 1.51 -3.08 4.13
N ARG A 5 0.51 -2.79 4.98
CA ARG A 5 -0.78 -2.28 4.55
C ARG A 5 -0.67 -0.90 3.89
N ASN A 6 0.21 -0.02 4.39
CA ASN A 6 0.39 1.31 3.81
C ASN A 6 1.01 1.26 2.42
N LEU A 7 2.05 0.42 2.24
CA LEU A 7 2.71 0.23 0.95
C LEU A 7 1.72 -0.31 -0.09
N PHE A 8 0.92 -1.31 0.28
CA PHE A 8 -0.06 -1.94 -0.60
C PHE A 8 -1.17 -0.99 -1.05
N HIS A 9 -1.79 -0.25 -0.11
CA HIS A 9 -2.84 0.70 -0.47
C HIS A 9 -2.36 1.80 -1.41
N VAL A 10 -1.15 2.31 -1.20
CA VAL A 10 -0.59 3.35 -2.07
C VAL A 10 -0.16 2.79 -3.43
N ALA A 11 0.47 1.62 -3.46
CA ALA A 11 0.88 0.98 -4.71
C ALA A 11 -0.32 0.66 -5.63
N TRP A 12 -1.46 0.30 -5.05
CA TRP A 12 -2.66 -0.05 -5.82
C TRP A 12 -3.56 1.18 -6.08
N GLN A 13 -3.94 1.92 -5.05
CA GLN A 13 -5.00 2.93 -5.13
C GLN A 13 -4.48 4.37 -4.97
N GLY A 14 -3.18 4.53 -4.76
CA GLY A 14 -2.54 5.83 -4.62
C GLY A 14 -2.15 6.46 -5.95
N ASN A 15 -1.53 7.64 -5.86
CA ASN A 15 -1.02 8.40 -6.99
C ASN A 15 0.49 8.64 -6.87
N PHE A 16 1.24 7.68 -6.32
CA PHE A 16 2.66 7.85 -5.99
C PHE A 16 3.50 8.29 -7.18
N GLU A 17 3.35 7.66 -8.34
CA GLU A 17 4.11 8.05 -9.54
C GLU A 17 3.80 9.48 -10.01
N ALA A 18 2.52 9.88 -9.98
CA ALA A 18 2.12 11.26 -10.30
C ALA A 18 2.67 12.26 -9.25
N TRP A 19 2.67 11.88 -7.97
CA TRP A 19 3.23 12.70 -6.89
C TRP A 19 4.75 12.85 -7.01
N VAL A 20 5.47 11.80 -7.43
CA VAL A 20 6.92 11.84 -7.65
C VAL A 20 7.31 12.86 -8.73
N GLN A 21 6.44 13.07 -9.74
CA GLN A 21 6.67 14.05 -10.81
C GLN A 21 6.45 15.50 -10.35
N ASP A 22 5.45 15.74 -9.50
CA ASP A 22 5.14 17.07 -8.98
C ASP A 22 4.75 17.04 -7.49
N PRO A 23 5.73 16.87 -6.59
CA PRO A 23 5.48 16.65 -5.17
C PRO A 23 4.96 17.90 -4.44
N LEU A 24 5.02 19.08 -5.08
CA LEU A 24 4.59 20.35 -4.50
C LEU A 24 3.11 20.65 -4.75
N HIS A 25 2.55 20.18 -5.88
CA HIS A 25 1.17 20.49 -6.24
C HIS A 25 0.25 19.26 -6.24
N VAL A 26 0.80 18.05 -6.36
CA VAL A 26 0.01 16.82 -6.27
C VAL A 26 -0.20 16.46 -4.80
N ARG A 27 -1.46 16.23 -4.41
CA ARG A 27 -1.80 15.76 -3.07
C ARG A 27 -1.67 14.23 -3.00
N PRO A 28 -0.92 13.68 -2.04
CA PRO A 28 -0.71 12.24 -1.93
C PRO A 28 -2.01 11.52 -1.52
N ILE A 29 -2.36 10.44 -2.22
CA ILE A 29 -3.56 9.63 -1.96
C ILE A 29 -3.20 8.41 -1.11
N ALA A 30 -3.90 8.21 0.00
CA ALA A 30 -3.71 7.06 0.86
C ALA A 30 -4.37 5.80 0.28
N HIS A 31 -5.67 5.87 0.00
CA HIS A 31 -6.49 4.79 -0.55
C HIS A 31 -7.80 5.35 -1.10
N ALA A 32 -8.50 4.55 -1.92
CA ALA A 32 -9.86 4.84 -2.34
C ALA A 32 -10.84 4.59 -1.20
N ILE A 33 -11.94 5.35 -1.18
CA ILE A 33 -13.05 5.15 -0.25
C ILE A 33 -14.14 4.39 -0.99
N TRP A 34 -14.57 3.26 -0.43
CA TRP A 34 -15.72 2.50 -0.90
C TRP A 34 -16.73 2.36 0.23
N ASP A 35 -17.73 3.24 0.26
CA ASP A 35 -18.81 3.23 1.25
C ASP A 35 -20.16 3.28 0.52
N PRO A 36 -20.95 2.19 0.53
CA PRO A 36 -22.28 2.15 -0.10
C PRO A 36 -23.28 3.17 0.47
N HIS A 37 -23.05 3.70 1.66
CA HIS A 37 -23.91 4.70 2.27
C HIS A 37 -23.55 6.14 1.86
N PHE A 38 -22.48 6.34 1.08
CA PHE A 38 -22.16 7.66 0.54
C PHE A 38 -23.20 8.08 -0.49
N GLY A 39 -23.96 9.12 -0.16
CA GLY A 39 -24.74 9.86 -1.13
C GLY A 39 -23.85 10.65 -2.09
N GLN A 40 -24.42 11.09 -3.21
CA GLN A 40 -23.73 11.88 -4.23
C GLN A 40 -22.93 13.08 -3.67
N PRO A 41 -23.44 13.88 -2.69
CA PRO A 41 -22.68 14.99 -2.13
C PRO A 41 -21.39 14.55 -1.43
N ALA A 42 -21.40 13.38 -0.77
CA ALA A 42 -20.20 12.83 -0.14
C ALA A 42 -19.22 12.32 -1.20
N VAL A 43 -19.71 11.66 -2.26
CA VAL A 43 -18.87 11.21 -3.38
C VAL A 43 -18.11 12.40 -3.99
N GLU A 44 -18.82 13.49 -4.30
CA GLU A 44 -18.21 14.71 -4.85
C GLU A 44 -17.26 15.37 -3.85
N ALA A 45 -17.66 15.47 -2.58
CA ALA A 45 -16.85 16.08 -1.54
C ALA A 45 -15.53 15.32 -1.29
N PHE A 46 -15.48 13.99 -1.47
CA PHE A 46 -14.29 13.18 -1.25
C PHE A 46 -13.51 12.84 -2.53
N THR A 47 -14.03 13.19 -3.70
CA THR A 47 -13.29 13.08 -4.97
C THR A 47 -12.32 14.26 -5.08
N ARG A 48 -11.10 14.06 -4.57
CA ARG A 48 -10.06 15.11 -4.43
C ARG A 48 -8.73 14.64 -5.04
N GLY A 49 -7.80 15.57 -5.26
CA GLY A 49 -6.42 15.23 -5.66
C GLY A 49 -6.28 14.67 -7.08
N GLY A 50 -7.22 15.00 -7.98
CA GLY A 50 -7.22 14.52 -9.36
C GLY A 50 -7.68 13.07 -9.54
N ALA A 51 -8.24 12.45 -8.50
CA ALA A 51 -8.78 11.09 -8.57
C ALA A 51 -10.13 11.03 -9.31
N LEU A 52 -10.43 9.87 -9.90
CA LEU A 52 -11.71 9.60 -10.58
C LEU A 52 -12.86 9.25 -9.61
N GLY A 53 -12.60 9.22 -8.30
CA GLY A 53 -13.59 8.91 -7.29
C GLY A 53 -13.13 9.26 -5.87
N PRO A 54 -13.92 8.87 -4.85
CA PRO A 54 -13.66 9.23 -3.46
C PRO A 54 -12.33 8.67 -2.96
N VAL A 55 -11.49 9.53 -2.40
CA VAL A 55 -10.17 9.16 -1.88
C VAL A 55 -9.88 9.85 -0.56
N ASN A 56 -8.98 9.25 0.22
CA ASN A 56 -8.44 9.88 1.41
C ASN A 56 -7.04 10.45 1.13
N ILE A 57 -6.78 11.70 1.55
CA ILE A 57 -5.46 12.34 1.38
C ILE A 57 -4.53 11.89 2.50
N ALA A 58 -3.32 11.47 2.15
CA ALA A 58 -2.31 11.04 3.10
C ALA A 58 -1.62 12.25 3.77
N TYR A 59 -1.70 12.34 5.09
CA TYR A 59 -0.96 13.34 5.89
C TYR A 59 0.15 12.72 6.75
N SER A 60 0.44 11.43 6.55
CA SER A 60 1.38 10.66 7.38
C SER A 60 2.86 10.86 7.02
N GLY A 61 3.18 11.53 5.91
CA GLY A 61 4.56 11.75 5.46
C GLY A 61 5.20 10.56 4.72
N VAL A 62 4.46 9.46 4.49
CA VAL A 62 5.03 8.23 3.91
C VAL A 62 5.50 8.40 2.46
N TYR A 63 4.83 9.26 1.67
CA TYR A 63 5.25 9.58 0.29
C TYR A 63 6.63 10.25 0.29
N GLN A 64 6.83 11.23 1.18
CA GLN A 64 8.08 11.97 1.33
C GLN A 64 9.21 11.04 1.79
N TRP A 65 8.93 10.17 2.76
CA TRP A 65 9.90 9.19 3.23
C TRP A 65 10.34 8.24 2.10
N TRP A 66 9.38 7.64 1.38
CA TRP A 66 9.65 6.75 0.24
C TRP A 66 10.43 7.42 -0.87
N TYR A 67 10.10 8.68 -1.17
CA TYR A 67 10.86 9.49 -2.11
C TYR A 67 12.30 9.72 -1.64
N THR A 68 12.51 9.94 -0.35
CA THR A 68 13.84 10.20 0.21
C THR A 68 14.72 8.94 0.17
N ILE A 69 14.15 7.75 0.40
CA ILE A 69 14.88 6.47 0.32
C ILE A 69 15.04 5.93 -1.12
N GLY A 70 14.54 6.66 -2.12
CA GLY A 70 14.78 6.36 -3.53
C GLY A 70 13.70 5.59 -4.27
N LEU A 71 12.53 5.33 -3.67
CA LEU A 71 11.41 4.68 -4.37
C LEU A 71 10.78 5.64 -5.37
N ARG A 72 10.48 5.19 -6.59
CA ARG A 72 9.96 6.06 -7.67
C ARG A 72 8.74 5.51 -8.37
N THR A 73 8.50 4.21 -8.27
CA THR A 73 7.41 3.54 -8.99
C THR A 73 6.45 2.81 -8.03
N ASN A 74 5.24 2.56 -8.49
CA ASN A 74 4.29 1.69 -7.79
C ASN A 74 4.82 0.25 -7.67
N GLY A 75 5.63 -0.18 -8.65
CA GLY A 75 6.33 -1.47 -8.61
C GLY A 75 7.29 -1.58 -7.42
N ASP A 76 8.05 -0.53 -7.12
CA ASP A 76 8.96 -0.50 -5.97
C ASP A 76 8.19 -0.65 -4.64
N LEU A 77 7.03 0.02 -4.54
CA LEU A 77 6.16 -0.05 -3.36
C LEU A 77 5.51 -1.44 -3.23
N TYR A 78 5.05 -2.01 -4.33
CA TYR A 78 4.43 -3.34 -4.36
C TYR A 78 5.45 -4.43 -3.98
N ASN A 79 6.64 -4.40 -4.56
CA ASN A 79 7.71 -5.33 -4.24
C ASN A 79 8.18 -5.16 -2.79
N GLY A 80 8.28 -3.92 -2.30
CA GLY A 80 8.55 -3.63 -0.90
C GLY A 80 7.49 -4.20 0.05
N ALA A 81 6.21 -4.14 -0.32
CA ALA A 81 5.12 -4.73 0.46
C ALA A 81 5.20 -6.26 0.50
N MET A 82 5.46 -6.87 -0.66
CA MET A 82 5.55 -8.33 -0.81
C MET A 82 6.75 -8.91 -0.05
N ASN A 83 7.93 -8.34 -0.26
CA ASN A 83 9.15 -8.79 0.40
C ASN A 83 9.04 -8.66 1.92
N ARG A 84 8.43 -7.57 2.40
CA ARG A 84 8.17 -7.39 3.83
C ARG A 84 7.17 -8.39 4.40
N ASP A 85 6.14 -8.79 3.65
CA ASP A 85 5.21 -9.83 4.12
C ASP A 85 5.89 -11.20 4.21
N ILE A 86 6.76 -11.53 3.26
CA ILE A 86 7.56 -12.78 3.28
C ILE A 86 8.52 -12.79 4.47
N GLU A 87 9.20 -11.68 4.75
CA GLU A 87 10.13 -11.56 5.89
C GLU A 87 9.42 -11.52 7.24
N GLU A 88 8.28 -10.82 7.34
CA GLU A 88 7.54 -10.65 8.59
C GLU A 88 6.70 -11.90 8.94
N TYR A 89 6.25 -12.67 7.94
CA TYR A 89 5.41 -13.85 8.13
C TYR A 89 5.83 -15.03 7.24
N PRO A 90 7.04 -15.58 7.43
CA PRO A 90 7.53 -16.70 6.61
C PRO A 90 6.60 -17.92 6.69
N GLU A 91 5.98 -18.15 7.84
CA GLU A 91 5.07 -19.27 8.09
C GLU A 91 3.78 -19.24 7.25
N ARG A 92 3.35 -18.09 6.71
CA ARG A 92 2.19 -18.04 5.80
C ARG A 92 2.51 -18.57 4.40
N HIS A 93 3.80 -18.61 4.07
CA HIS A 93 4.30 -18.99 2.75
C HIS A 93 4.93 -20.38 2.76
N LEU A 94 5.20 -20.93 3.95
CA LEU A 94 5.54 -22.33 4.17
C LEU A 94 4.25 -23.13 4.37
N GLY A 95 3.63 -23.57 3.27
CA GLY A 95 2.51 -24.50 3.34
C GLY A 95 2.85 -25.71 4.21
N ASN A 96 1.98 -26.00 5.20
CA ASN A 96 1.99 -27.15 6.11
C ASN A 96 3.20 -28.10 5.99
N ARG A 97 4.30 -27.82 6.70
CA ARG A 97 5.26 -28.87 7.05
C ARG A 97 4.92 -29.46 8.43
N SER A 98 3.79 -30.16 8.50
CA SER A 98 3.51 -31.07 9.62
C SER A 98 3.90 -32.53 9.33
N ASP A 99 4.34 -32.86 8.11
CA ASP A 99 4.70 -34.23 7.73
C ASP A 99 6.18 -34.32 7.33
N SER A 100 7.10 -34.41 8.30
CA SER A 100 8.45 -35.01 8.10
C SER A 100 9.34 -35.02 9.36
N ILE A 101 8.77 -35.21 10.56
CA ILE A 101 9.56 -35.75 11.68
C ILE A 101 9.14 -37.21 11.88
N SER A 102 9.50 -38.03 10.91
CA SER A 102 9.72 -39.45 11.10
C SER A 102 10.94 -39.81 10.27
N VAL A 103 11.86 -40.56 10.86
CA VAL A 103 13.07 -41.13 10.26
C VAL A 103 14.32 -40.22 10.21
N ARG A 104 15.07 -40.24 11.33
CA ARG A 104 16.55 -40.22 11.49
C ARG A 104 16.77 -40.12 13.00
N SER A 105 17.48 -40.97 13.72
CA SER A 105 18.43 -42.04 13.42
C SER A 105 18.76 -42.70 14.77
N VAL A 106 18.93 -44.03 14.78
CA VAL A 106 19.72 -44.87 15.70
C VAL A 106 19.77 -44.47 17.17
#